data_AF-A0A8S2DB04-F1
#
_entry.id   AF-A0A8S2DB04-F1
#
_cell.length_a   1.000
_cell.length_b   1.000
_cell.length_c   1.000
_cell.angle_alpha   90.00
_cell.angle_beta   90.00
_cell.angle_gamma   90.00
#
_symmetry.space_group_name_H-M   'P 1'
#
loop_
_entity.id
_entity.type
_entity.pdbx_description
1 polymer ?
#
loop_
_entity_poly.entity_id
_entity_poly.type
_entity_poly.pdbx_seq_one_letter_code
_entity_poly.pdbx_strand_id
1 'polypeptide(L)'
;MIPTIMPPDNPSESLELLQRELLPEGKVLENVTFLSKQIKDLISDVNKVAELLCQMKVFAENLSMFDTEINAKIDKEVNSYKTQQDIMDFDQLTMILEKTEISFQLIHDHTCFIGQNWRTRREKMQKQDDLKYVIDNLIEDDIKENIKNILKEKYETFRSTYYGLISRFLGSFNSKTETEP
;
A
#
# COMPACT_ATOMS: atom_id res chain seq x y z
N MET A 1 8.22 -28.41 37.04
CA MET A 1 8.58 -26.98 37.02
C MET A 1 8.61 -26.58 35.56
N ILE A 2 7.69 -25.70 35.14
CA ILE A 2 7.66 -25.17 33.77
C ILE A 2 8.70 -24.03 33.73
N PRO A 3 9.64 -23.99 32.79
CA PRO A 3 10.61 -22.90 32.72
C PRO A 3 9.90 -21.62 32.26
N THR A 4 10.03 -20.55 33.05
CA THR A 4 9.60 -19.21 32.67
C THR A 4 10.60 -18.67 31.65
N ILE A 5 10.20 -18.61 30.38
CA ILE A 5 10.97 -17.93 29.33
C ILE A 5 10.63 -16.44 29.45
N MET A 6 11.60 -15.63 29.86
CA MET A 6 11.47 -14.17 29.76
C MET A 6 11.56 -13.75 28.29
N PRO A 7 10.78 -12.75 27.85
CA PRO A 7 10.86 -12.24 26.48
C PRO A 7 12.20 -11.51 26.26
N PRO A 8 12.82 -11.58 25.06
CA PRO A 8 14.05 -10.86 24.77
C PRO A 8 13.79 -9.36 24.57
N ASP A 9 14.71 -8.53 25.06
CA ASP A 9 14.66 -7.06 24.96
C ASP A 9 14.99 -6.50 23.55
N ASN A 10 15.17 -7.38 22.54
CA ASN A 10 15.57 -6.99 21.19
C ASN A 10 14.71 -7.71 20.11
N PRO A 11 13.99 -6.96 19.24
CA PRO A 11 13.12 -7.56 18.22
C PRO A 11 13.87 -8.41 17.18
N SER A 12 15.16 -8.17 16.96
CA SER A 12 15.97 -8.97 16.04
C SER A 12 16.41 -10.33 16.62
N GLU A 13 16.64 -10.44 17.93
CA GLU A 13 16.95 -11.72 18.58
C GLU A 13 15.72 -12.63 18.68
N SER A 14 14.53 -12.03 18.80
CA SER A 14 13.26 -12.77 18.77
C SER A 14 13.02 -13.50 17.45
N LEU A 15 13.49 -12.92 16.32
CA LEU A 15 13.37 -13.50 14.98
C LEU A 15 14.35 -14.67 14.75
N GLU A 16 15.59 -14.58 15.27
CA GLU A 16 16.56 -15.69 15.16
C GLU A 16 16.25 -16.86 16.10
N LEU A 17 15.70 -16.61 17.29
CA LEU A 17 15.24 -17.67 18.19
C LEU A 17 14.05 -18.45 17.63
N LEU A 18 13.12 -17.77 16.93
CA LEU A 18 12.02 -18.41 16.20
C LEU A 18 12.52 -19.28 15.02
N GLN A 19 13.68 -18.97 14.43
CA GLN A 19 14.27 -19.73 13.32
C GLN A 19 15.00 -21.00 13.76
N ARG A 20 15.46 -21.10 15.02
CA ARG A 20 16.24 -22.25 15.52
C ARG A 20 15.41 -23.36 16.16
N GLU A 21 14.21 -23.05 16.65
CA GLU A 21 13.27 -24.08 17.10
C GLU A 21 12.26 -24.34 15.99
N LEU A 22 12.47 -25.43 15.24
CA LEU A 22 11.40 -26.07 14.45
C LEU A 22 10.23 -26.36 15.40
N LEU A 23 9.30 -25.43 15.51
CA LEU A 23 8.06 -25.63 16.25
C LEU A 23 7.38 -26.85 15.62
N PRO A 24 7.03 -27.89 16.41
CA PRO A 24 6.32 -29.04 15.87
C PRO A 24 5.06 -28.54 15.14
N GLU A 25 4.79 -29.12 13.97
CA GLU A 25 3.76 -28.72 12.99
C GLU A 25 2.46 -28.18 13.61
N GLY A 26 1.95 -28.83 14.68
CA GLY A 26 0.75 -28.38 15.40
C GLY A 26 0.85 -27.01 16.07
N LYS A 27 2.02 -26.64 16.61
CA LYS A 27 2.25 -25.34 17.28
C LYS A 27 2.26 -24.17 16.31
N VAL A 28 2.69 -24.38 15.06
CA VAL A 28 2.71 -23.30 14.04
C VAL A 28 1.29 -22.91 13.68
N LEU A 29 0.43 -23.90 13.41
CA LEU A 29 -0.98 -23.66 13.09
C LEU A 29 -1.77 -23.10 14.28
N GLU A 30 -1.43 -23.52 15.51
CA GLU A 30 -1.97 -22.92 16.73
C GLU A 30 -1.57 -21.44 16.85
N ASN A 31 -0.30 -21.12 16.63
CA ASN A 31 0.19 -19.73 16.65
C ASN A 31 -0.49 -18.87 15.59
N VAL A 32 -0.60 -19.35 14.35
CA VAL A 32 -1.29 -18.62 13.26
C VAL A 32 -2.77 -18.44 13.59
N THR A 33 -3.40 -19.42 14.23
CA THR A 33 -4.80 -19.32 14.68
C THR A 33 -4.95 -18.32 15.84
N PHE A 34 -3.97 -18.26 16.74
CA PHE A 34 -3.90 -17.26 17.80
C PHE A 34 -3.71 -15.85 17.24
N LEU A 35 -2.83 -15.66 16.24
CA LEU A 35 -2.67 -14.38 15.53
C LEU A 35 -3.97 -13.95 14.84
N SER A 36 -4.65 -14.87 14.15
CA SER A 36 -5.96 -14.63 13.54
C SER A 36 -7.02 -14.19 14.56
N LYS A 37 -6.99 -14.74 15.77
CA LYS A 37 -7.87 -14.28 16.86
C LYS A 37 -7.50 -12.87 17.32
N GLN A 38 -6.21 -12.59 17.53
CA GLN A 38 -5.76 -11.25 17.91
C GLN A 38 -6.12 -10.17 16.87
N ILE A 39 -6.08 -10.50 15.58
CA ILE A 39 -6.53 -9.59 14.51
C ILE A 39 -7.98 -9.17 14.70
N LYS A 40 -8.85 -10.10 15.12
CA LYS A 40 -10.28 -9.80 15.39
C LYS A 40 -10.45 -8.96 16.64
N ASP A 41 -9.70 -9.26 17.68
CA ASP A 41 -9.77 -8.54 18.95
C ASP A 41 -9.20 -7.11 18.83
N LEU A 42 -8.22 -6.90 17.94
CA LEU A 42 -7.53 -5.64 17.71
C LEU A 42 -7.90 -4.98 16.38
N ILE A 43 -9.07 -5.30 15.84
CA ILE A 43 -9.46 -4.88 14.48
C ILE A 43 -9.46 -3.36 14.27
N SER A 44 -9.64 -2.58 15.34
CA SER A 44 -9.60 -1.11 15.29
C SER A 44 -8.19 -0.51 15.25
N ASP A 45 -7.14 -1.28 15.54
CA ASP A 45 -5.75 -0.83 15.47
C ASP A 45 -5.08 -1.32 14.18
N VAL A 46 -5.09 -0.44 13.17
CA VAL A 46 -4.54 -0.72 11.83
C VAL A 46 -3.06 -1.14 11.88
N ASN A 47 -2.26 -0.53 12.77
CA ASN A 47 -0.83 -0.85 12.86
C ASN A 47 -0.63 -2.25 13.43
N LYS A 48 -1.39 -2.60 14.48
CA LYS A 48 -1.31 -3.94 15.07
C LYS A 48 -1.81 -5.02 14.13
N VAL A 49 -2.88 -4.76 13.38
CA VAL A 49 -3.35 -5.69 12.34
C VAL A 49 -2.28 -5.90 11.28
N ALA A 50 -1.62 -4.83 10.81
CA ALA A 50 -0.53 -4.95 9.84
C ALA A 50 0.65 -5.80 10.37
N GLU A 51 1.06 -5.58 11.62
CA GLU A 51 2.11 -6.38 12.28
C GLU A 51 1.74 -7.87 12.37
N LEU A 52 0.51 -8.18 12.79
CA LEU A 52 0.04 -9.56 12.93
C LEU A 52 -0.06 -10.28 11.57
N LEU A 53 -0.54 -9.59 10.53
CA LEU A 53 -0.55 -10.10 9.16
C LEU A 53 0.86 -10.37 8.64
N CYS A 54 1.82 -9.48 8.91
CA CYS A 54 3.22 -9.70 8.56
C CYS A 54 3.79 -10.93 9.27
N GLN A 55 3.51 -11.12 10.56
CA GLN A 55 3.97 -12.30 11.29
C GLN A 55 3.40 -13.59 10.69
N MET A 56 2.12 -13.62 10.31
CA MET A 56 1.52 -14.76 9.60
C MET A 56 2.25 -15.03 8.28
N LYS A 57 2.58 -13.99 7.50
CA LYS A 57 3.31 -14.13 6.24
C LYS A 57 4.74 -14.64 6.44
N VAL A 58 5.43 -14.21 7.49
CA VAL A 58 6.75 -14.75 7.88
C VAL A 58 6.68 -16.25 8.13
N PHE A 59 5.61 -16.75 8.77
CA PHE A 59 5.43 -18.20 8.92
C PHE A 59 5.21 -18.91 7.59
N ALA A 60 4.42 -18.33 6.67
CA ALA A 60 4.19 -18.92 5.36
C ALA A 60 5.46 -19.03 4.51
N GLU A 61 6.29 -17.98 4.48
CA GLU A 61 7.54 -17.95 3.70
C GLU A 61 8.60 -18.90 4.26
N ASN A 62 8.72 -19.00 5.59
CA ASN A 62 9.73 -19.83 6.22
C ASN A 62 9.32 -21.32 6.33
N LEU A 63 8.03 -21.64 6.19
CA LEU A 63 7.50 -22.98 6.35
C LEU A 63 6.62 -23.36 5.14
N SER A 64 7.28 -23.73 4.05
CA SER A 64 6.63 -24.07 2.78
C SER A 64 5.60 -25.21 2.87
N MET A 65 5.65 -26.05 3.91
CA MET A 65 4.66 -27.11 4.13
C MET A 65 3.28 -26.58 4.57
N PHE A 66 3.22 -25.36 5.11
CA PHE A 66 1.99 -24.72 5.60
C PHE A 66 1.60 -23.48 4.79
N ASP A 67 2.33 -23.19 3.72
CA ASP A 67 2.15 -21.98 2.90
C ASP A 67 0.69 -21.76 2.50
N THR A 68 0.05 -22.81 2.01
CA THR A 68 -1.28 -22.81 1.44
C THR A 68 -2.32 -22.58 2.53
N GLU A 69 -2.17 -23.23 3.69
CA GLU A 69 -3.10 -23.10 4.80
C GLU A 69 -2.98 -21.74 5.50
N ILE A 70 -1.75 -21.25 5.69
CA ILE A 70 -1.49 -19.94 6.29
C ILE A 70 -1.96 -18.83 5.36
N ASN A 71 -1.66 -18.91 4.06
CA ASN A 71 -2.14 -17.92 3.08
C ASN A 71 -3.68 -17.91 3.00
N ALA A 72 -4.34 -19.06 3.06
CA ALA A 72 -5.80 -19.12 3.13
C ALA A 72 -6.38 -18.45 4.39
N LYS A 73 -5.68 -18.57 5.54
CA LYS A 73 -6.05 -17.84 6.77
C LYS A 73 -5.82 -16.34 6.62
N ILE A 74 -4.71 -15.91 6.03
CA ILE A 74 -4.44 -14.49 5.74
C ILE A 74 -5.55 -13.91 4.86
N ASP A 75 -5.90 -14.59 3.75
CA ASP A 75 -6.99 -14.17 2.86
C ASP A 75 -8.30 -14.00 3.61
N LYS A 76 -8.64 -14.95 4.50
CA LYS A 76 -9.85 -14.89 5.31
C LYS A 76 -9.86 -13.66 6.22
N GLU A 77 -8.76 -13.41 6.94
CA GLU A 77 -8.68 -12.30 7.89
C GLU A 77 -8.66 -10.95 7.19
N VAL A 78 -7.95 -10.81 6.06
CA VAL A 78 -7.94 -9.55 5.29
C VAL A 78 -9.33 -9.27 4.69
N ASN A 79 -10.02 -10.28 4.16
CA ASN A 79 -11.39 -10.10 3.67
C ASN A 79 -12.35 -9.74 4.81
N SER A 80 -12.20 -10.39 5.97
CA SER A 80 -12.98 -10.03 7.17
C SER A 80 -12.73 -8.58 7.58
N TYR A 81 -11.48 -8.15 7.64
CA TYR A 81 -11.09 -6.78 7.96
C TYR A 81 -11.73 -5.78 6.99
N LYS A 82 -11.61 -6.02 5.68
CA LYS A 82 -12.20 -5.19 4.62
C LYS A 82 -13.72 -5.06 4.71
N THR A 83 -14.41 -6.10 5.18
CA THR A 83 -15.87 -6.06 5.34
C THR A 83 -16.34 -5.37 6.62
N GLN A 84 -15.49 -5.34 7.65
CA GLN A 84 -15.84 -4.85 8.99
C GLN A 84 -15.37 -3.42 9.25
N GLN A 85 -14.27 -3.01 8.62
CA GLN A 85 -13.73 -1.66 8.70
C GLN A 85 -14.13 -0.84 7.47
N ASP A 86 -14.00 0.48 7.56
CA ASP A 86 -14.29 1.36 6.45
C ASP A 86 -13.19 1.30 5.37
N ILE A 87 -13.45 1.97 4.25
CA ILE A 87 -12.49 2.02 3.13
C ILE A 87 -11.21 2.76 3.53
N MET A 88 -11.29 3.75 4.44
CA MET A 88 -10.13 4.54 4.84
C MET A 88 -9.14 3.71 5.67
N ASP A 89 -9.64 2.87 6.57
CA ASP A 89 -8.83 1.98 7.40
C ASP A 89 -8.16 0.89 6.55
N PHE A 90 -8.86 0.36 5.54
CA PHE A 90 -8.28 -0.57 4.57
C PHE A 90 -7.18 0.07 3.71
N ASP A 91 -7.37 1.34 3.33
CA ASP A 91 -6.37 2.11 2.59
C ASP A 91 -5.12 2.37 3.44
N GLN A 92 -5.31 2.74 4.71
CA GLN A 92 -4.22 2.90 5.67
C GLN A 92 -3.46 1.60 5.91
N LEU A 93 -4.16 0.46 6.06
CA LEU A 93 -3.55 -0.86 6.18
C LEU A 93 -2.64 -1.15 4.97
N THR A 94 -3.15 -0.91 3.76
CA THR A 94 -2.40 -1.11 2.53
C THR A 94 -1.14 -0.23 2.50
N MET A 95 -1.25 1.05 2.88
CA MET A 95 -0.11 1.97 2.95
C MET A 95 0.95 1.53 3.97
N ILE A 96 0.55 0.96 5.11
CA ILE A 96 1.49 0.45 6.11
C ILE A 96 2.22 -0.78 5.56
N LEU A 97 1.50 -1.68 4.88
CA LEU A 97 2.05 -2.89 4.28
C LEU A 97 2.96 -2.61 3.05
N GLU A 98 2.93 -1.42 2.45
CA GLU A 98 3.87 -1.06 1.37
C GLU A 98 5.31 -0.81 1.87
N LYS A 99 5.55 -0.75 3.19
CA LYS A 99 6.84 -0.27 3.76
C LYS A 99 7.97 -1.30 3.83
N THR A 100 7.66 -2.59 3.87
CA THR A 100 8.67 -3.67 4.01
C THR A 100 8.53 -4.70 2.90
N GLU A 101 9.60 -5.44 2.60
CA GLU A 101 9.60 -6.44 1.52
C GLU A 101 8.59 -7.57 1.76
N ILE A 102 8.59 -8.15 2.97
CA ILE A 102 7.64 -9.20 3.38
C ILE A 102 6.19 -8.70 3.31
N SER A 103 5.94 -7.48 3.79
CA SER A 103 4.59 -6.90 3.78
C SER A 103 4.13 -6.53 2.36
N PHE A 104 5.06 -6.14 1.48
CA PHE A 104 4.78 -5.91 0.07
C PHE A 104 4.45 -7.22 -0.66
N GLN A 105 5.13 -8.32 -0.31
CA GLN A 105 4.81 -9.63 -0.84
C GLN A 105 3.40 -10.09 -0.41
N LEU A 106 2.99 -9.77 0.82
CA LEU A 106 1.61 -9.97 1.28
C LEU A 106 0.60 -9.24 0.36
N ILE A 107 0.86 -7.99 0.00
CA ILE A 107 0.00 -7.24 -0.94
C ILE A 107 -0.07 -7.93 -2.31
N HIS A 108 1.03 -8.51 -2.77
CA HIS A 108 1.13 -9.13 -4.08
C HIS A 108 0.39 -10.48 -4.15
N ASP A 109 0.55 -11.30 -3.11
CA ASP A 109 0.08 -12.68 -3.11
C ASP A 109 -1.42 -12.79 -2.78
N HIS A 110 -1.99 -11.77 -2.15
CA HIS A 110 -3.38 -11.76 -1.70
C HIS A 110 -4.28 -10.87 -2.57
N THR A 111 -5.21 -11.50 -3.28
CA THR A 111 -6.05 -10.86 -4.30
C THR A 111 -6.90 -9.68 -3.79
N CYS A 112 -7.22 -9.69 -2.50
CA CYS A 112 -7.98 -8.64 -1.82
C CYS A 112 -7.31 -7.25 -1.91
N PHE A 113 -5.98 -7.19 -2.05
CA PHE A 113 -5.22 -5.96 -2.20
C PHE A 113 -5.00 -5.54 -3.66
N ILE A 114 -5.21 -6.41 -4.65
CA ILE A 114 -4.94 -6.11 -6.08
C ILE A 114 -5.69 -4.85 -6.52
N GLY A 115 -7.00 -4.77 -6.25
CA GLY A 115 -7.81 -3.61 -6.64
C GLY A 115 -7.33 -2.31 -6.02
N GLN A 116 -6.89 -2.36 -4.77
CA GLN A 116 -6.39 -1.18 -4.05
C GLN A 116 -5.01 -0.77 -4.55
N ASN A 117 -4.12 -1.73 -4.80
CA ASN A 117 -2.79 -1.49 -5.37
C ASN A 117 -2.90 -0.81 -6.74
N TRP A 118 -3.81 -1.27 -7.61
CA TRP A 118 -4.08 -0.61 -8.89
C TRP A 118 -4.58 0.82 -8.73
N ARG A 119 -5.44 1.07 -7.73
CA ARG A 119 -5.94 2.41 -7.43
C ARG A 119 -4.83 3.33 -6.94
N THR A 120 -4.04 2.90 -5.95
CA THR A 120 -2.90 3.65 -5.42
C THR A 120 -1.84 3.91 -6.49
N ARG A 121 -1.54 2.93 -7.35
CA ARG A 121 -0.64 3.12 -8.51
C ARG A 121 -1.21 4.13 -9.49
N ARG A 122 -2.50 4.08 -9.82
CA ARG A 122 -3.15 5.05 -10.70
C ARG A 122 -3.07 6.46 -10.12
N GLU A 123 -3.32 6.62 -8.83
CA GLU A 123 -3.19 7.92 -8.15
C GLU A 123 -1.74 8.43 -8.14
N LYS A 124 -0.76 7.54 -7.91
CA LYS A 124 0.68 7.87 -8.00
C LYS A 124 1.07 8.29 -9.43
N MET A 125 0.63 7.54 -10.45
CA MET A 125 0.90 7.86 -11.86
C MET A 125 0.22 9.17 -12.29
N GLN A 126 -1.03 9.39 -11.88
CA GLN A 126 -1.74 10.64 -12.15
C GLN A 126 -1.04 11.85 -11.53
N LYS A 127 -0.44 11.70 -10.34
CA LYS A 127 0.38 12.73 -9.71
C LYS A 127 1.72 12.93 -10.42
N GLN A 128 2.32 11.87 -10.98
CA GLN A 128 3.56 11.99 -11.77
C GLN A 128 3.33 12.63 -13.15
N ASP A 129 2.17 12.39 -13.76
CA ASP A 129 1.78 13.02 -15.02
C ASP A 129 1.30 14.47 -14.82
N ASP A 130 0.91 14.84 -13.60
CA ASP A 130 0.60 16.21 -13.25
C ASP A 130 1.89 17.03 -13.08
N LEU A 131 2.30 17.67 -14.18
CA LEU A 131 3.41 18.62 -14.23
C LEU A 131 3.37 19.65 -13.08
N LYS A 132 2.17 20.05 -12.62
CA LYS A 132 2.04 20.97 -11.49
C LYS A 132 2.50 20.32 -10.19
N TYR A 133 2.05 19.09 -9.92
CA TYR A 133 2.48 18.30 -8.78
C TYR A 133 3.99 18.04 -8.81
N VAL A 134 4.55 17.72 -9.98
CA VAL A 134 6.00 17.51 -10.16
C VAL A 134 6.78 18.79 -9.83
N ILE A 135 6.35 19.94 -10.36
CA ILE A 135 6.99 21.23 -10.09
C ILE A 135 6.90 21.60 -8.61
N ASP A 136 5.76 21.34 -7.96
CA ASP A 136 5.55 21.66 -6.55
C ASP A 136 6.39 20.81 -5.59
N ASN A 137 6.76 19.58 -5.98
CA ASN A 137 7.51 18.62 -5.16
C ASN A 137 9.01 18.48 -5.53
N LEU A 138 9.57 19.36 -6.37
CA LEU A 138 11.02 19.42 -6.58
C LEU A 138 11.73 19.78 -5.27
N ILE A 139 12.54 18.84 -4.73
CA ILE A 139 13.23 18.92 -3.41
C ILE A 139 13.92 20.27 -3.19
N GLU A 140 13.68 20.87 -2.02
CA GLU A 140 14.31 22.07 -1.45
C GLU A 140 15.77 21.83 -1.08
N ASP A 141 16.67 21.96 -2.05
CA ASP A 141 18.02 22.44 -1.74
C ASP A 141 18.09 23.89 -2.23
N ASP A 142 18.75 24.76 -1.45
CA ASP A 142 18.76 26.24 -1.45
C ASP A 142 18.89 26.98 -2.81
N ILE A 143 19.02 26.26 -3.92
CA ILE A 143 19.24 26.78 -5.29
C ILE A 143 17.93 26.74 -6.13
N LYS A 144 16.81 26.18 -5.63
CA LYS A 144 15.67 25.79 -6.50
C LYS A 144 14.42 26.66 -6.54
N GLU A 145 14.25 27.70 -5.71
CA GLU A 145 13.00 28.49 -5.74
C GLU A 145 12.84 29.28 -7.05
N ASN A 146 13.92 29.85 -7.56
CA ASN A 146 13.92 30.54 -8.85
C ASN A 146 13.63 29.59 -10.03
N ILE A 147 14.19 28.38 -9.99
CA ILE A 147 13.96 27.36 -11.02
C ILE A 147 12.50 26.88 -10.98
N LYS A 148 11.95 26.70 -9.77
CA LYS A 148 10.54 26.36 -9.55
C LYS A 148 9.61 27.45 -10.12
N ASN A 149 9.91 28.72 -9.89
CA ASN A 149 9.13 29.84 -10.44
C ASN A 149 9.20 29.90 -11.98
N ILE A 150 10.37 29.71 -12.58
CA ILE A 150 10.53 29.64 -14.04
C ILE A 150 9.73 28.46 -14.63
N LEU A 151 9.76 27.30 -13.97
CA LEU A 151 9.00 26.13 -14.40
C LEU A 151 7.48 26.36 -14.29
N LYS A 152 7.01 27.00 -13.21
CA LYS A 152 5.60 27.39 -13.06
C LYS A 152 5.14 28.33 -14.17
N GLU A 153 5.92 29.36 -14.47
CA GLU A 153 5.60 30.33 -15.52
C GLU A 153 5.55 29.69 -16.91
N LYS A 154 6.51 28.82 -17.22
CA LYS A 154 6.51 28.04 -18.46
C LYS A 154 5.30 27.09 -18.55
N TYR A 155 4.95 26.44 -17.45
CA TYR A 155 3.79 25.55 -17.39
C TYR A 155 2.48 26.33 -17.64
N GLU A 156 2.27 27.47 -16.97
CA GLU A 156 1.07 28.29 -17.20
C GLU A 156 1.01 28.86 -18.62
N THR A 157 2.15 29.24 -19.19
CA THR A 157 2.24 29.68 -20.59
C THR A 157 1.83 28.55 -21.55
N PHE A 158 2.37 27.34 -21.35
CA PHE A 158 2.01 26.16 -22.14
C PHE A 158 0.53 25.85 -22.00
N ARG A 159 0.02 25.79 -20.77
CA ARG A 159 -1.38 25.48 -20.45
C ARG A 159 -2.34 26.46 -21.11
N SER A 160 -2.09 27.76 -20.95
CA SER A 160 -2.88 28.82 -21.57
C SER A 160 -2.88 28.71 -23.10
N THR A 161 -1.71 28.47 -23.70
CA THR A 161 -1.57 28.31 -25.16
C THR A 161 -2.31 27.06 -25.66
N TYR A 162 -2.16 25.93 -24.98
CA TYR A 162 -2.78 24.67 -25.34
C TYR A 162 -4.31 24.74 -25.27
N TYR A 163 -4.87 25.22 -24.16
CA TYR A 163 -6.33 25.38 -24.04
C TYR A 163 -6.85 26.50 -24.94
N GLY A 164 -6.07 27.55 -25.20
CA GLY A 164 -6.36 28.57 -26.22
C GLY A 164 -6.45 27.99 -27.63
N LEU A 165 -5.56 27.07 -27.99
CA LEU A 165 -5.60 26.36 -29.28
C LEU A 165 -6.80 25.40 -29.35
N ILE A 166 -7.06 24.63 -28.31
CA ILE A 166 -8.20 23.70 -28.26
C ILE A 166 -9.52 24.46 -28.36
N SER A 167 -9.70 25.52 -27.59
CA SER A 167 -10.92 26.35 -27.61
C SER A 167 -11.14 27.00 -28.98
N ARG A 168 -10.08 27.49 -29.64
CA ARG A 168 -10.17 27.99 -31.03
C ARG A 168 -10.53 26.88 -32.02
N PHE A 169 -9.94 25.71 -31.87
CA PHE A 169 -10.19 24.57 -32.76
C PHE A 169 -11.62 24.03 -32.61
N LEU A 170 -12.10 23.86 -31.37
CA LEU A 170 -13.47 23.44 -31.06
C LEU A 170 -14.50 24.53 -31.43
N GLY A 171 -14.17 25.80 -31.18
CA GLY A 171 -15.00 26.93 -31.61
C GLY A 171 -15.11 27.03 -33.14
N SER A 172 -14.03 26.75 -33.87
CA SER A 172 -14.03 26.68 -35.33
C SER A 172 -14.79 25.47 -35.90
N PHE A 173 -14.99 24.42 -35.09
CA PHE A 173 -15.83 23.27 -35.49
C PHE A 173 -17.32 23.63 -35.40
N ASN A 174 -17.74 24.29 -34.31
CA ASN A 174 -19.13 24.71 -34.11
C ASN A 174 -19.57 25.82 -35.07
N SER A 175 -18.65 26.70 -35.49
CA SER A 175 -18.97 27.78 -36.44
C SER A 175 -19.05 27.31 -37.90
N LYS A 176 -18.58 26.10 -38.23
CA LYS A 176 -18.70 25.52 -39.58
C LYS A 176 -19.99 24.74 -39.80
N THR A 177 -20.65 24.31 -38.73
CA THR A 177 -21.93 23.59 -38.78
C THR A 177 -23.15 24.52 -38.89
N GLU A 178 -23.00 25.83 -38.71
CA GLU A 178 -24.10 26.81 -38.82
C GLU A 178 -24.14 27.55 -40.18
N THR A 179 -23.22 27.25 -41.09
CA THR A 179 -23.18 27.83 -42.44
C THR A 179 -23.23 26.75 -43.52
N GLU A 180 -24.31 25.98 -43.55
CA GLU A 180 -24.81 25.35 -44.77
C GLU A 180 -26.32 25.67 -44.88
N PRO A 181 -26.76 26.46 -45.88
CA PRO A 181 -28.18 26.63 -46.21
C PRO A 181 -28.75 25.38 -46.92
#